data_AF-A0A164DY99-F1
#
_entry.id   AF-A0A164DY99-F1
#
_cell.length_a   1.000
_cell.length_b   1.000
_cell.length_c   1.000
_cell.angle_alpha   90.00
_cell.angle_beta   90.00
_cell.angle_gamma   90.00
#
_symmetry.space_group_name_H-M   'P 1'
#
loop_
_entity.id
_entity.type
_entity.pdbx_description
1 polymer ?
#
loop_
_entity_poly.entity_id
_entity_poly.type
_entity_poly.pdbx_seq_one_letter_code
_entity_poly.pdbx_strand_id
1 'polypeptide(L)'
;FSDLTEIIDCYETQVQKPHSLKDQVALYSSYKGRDTVKGLAAATGHGVLTFMSPLFCGRKSDKHIVLQSGYLDHIQRGDLVLADRGFLIEEEMAIRGAKLVTPAFMKNQKQF
;
A
#
# COMPACT_ATOMS: atom_id res chain seq x y z
N PHE A 1 11.49 10.59 -14.38
CA PHE A 1 10.78 9.30 -14.34
C PHE A 1 9.92 9.17 -15.59
N SER A 2 10.52 9.04 -16.77
CA SER A 2 9.77 8.84 -18.03
C SER A 2 9.12 7.46 -18.11
N ASP A 3 9.70 6.49 -17.40
CA ASP A 3 9.32 5.08 -17.49
C ASP A 3 8.47 4.62 -16.30
N LEU A 4 7.96 5.55 -15.49
CA LEU A 4 7.12 5.24 -14.34
C LEU A 4 5.71 4.88 -14.81
N THR A 5 5.29 3.65 -14.54
CA THR A 5 3.94 3.20 -14.85
C THR A 5 2.95 3.70 -13.80
N GLU A 6 3.20 3.40 -12.53
CA GLU A 6 2.26 3.67 -11.44
C GLU A 6 2.96 4.03 -10.14
N ILE A 7 2.25 4.77 -9.30
CA ILE A 7 2.56 5.08 -7.92
C ILE A 7 1.50 4.41 -7.07
N ILE A 8 1.92 3.70 -6.02
CA ILE A 8 1.01 3.10 -5.05
C ILE A 8 1.19 3.68 -3.66
N ASP A 9 0.08 3.78 -2.94
CA ASP A 9 0.09 4.12 -1.53
C ASP A 9 -1.14 3.54 -0.80
N CYS A 10 -0.97 3.27 0.49
CA CYS A 10 -2.06 2.89 1.37
C CYS A 10 -2.69 4.13 2.02
N TYR A 11 -3.97 4.33 1.79
CA TYR A 11 -4.75 5.35 2.48
C TYR A 11 -5.45 4.76 3.72
N GLU A 12 -5.62 5.59 4.75
CA GLU A 12 -6.38 5.23 5.96
C GLU A 12 -7.50 6.23 6.19
N THR A 13 -8.69 5.73 6.49
CA THR A 13 -9.83 6.54 6.94
C THR A 13 -10.28 6.13 8.32
N GLN A 14 -10.63 7.12 9.14
CA GLN A 14 -11.12 6.87 10.49
C GLN A 14 -12.49 6.21 10.46
N VAL A 15 -12.71 5.27 11.37
CA VAL A 15 -14.02 4.68 11.62
C VAL A 15 -14.50 4.98 13.02
N GLN A 16 -15.80 4.75 13.26
CA GLN A 16 -16.35 4.79 14.60
C GLN A 16 -15.67 3.71 15.46
N LYS A 17 -15.29 4.09 16.68
CA LYS A 17 -14.71 3.16 17.64
C LYS A 17 -15.68 1.99 17.89
N PRO A 18 -15.28 0.74 17.62
CA PRO A 18 -16.14 -0.41 17.86
C PRO A 18 -16.33 -0.65 19.36
N HIS A 19 -17.48 -1.22 19.73
CA HIS A 19 -17.76 -1.63 21.12
C HIS A 19 -16.97 -2.87 21.54
N SER A 20 -16.66 -3.74 20.58
CA SER A 20 -15.91 -4.97 20.77
C SER A 20 -14.41 -4.67 20.88
N LEU A 21 -13.78 -5.11 21.97
CA LEU A 21 -12.33 -5.00 22.14
C LEU A 21 -11.55 -5.73 21.03
N LYS A 22 -12.07 -6.86 20.56
CA LYS A 22 -11.45 -7.64 19.47
C LYS A 22 -11.39 -6.81 18.19
N ASP A 23 -12.48 -6.14 17.85
CA ASP A 23 -12.57 -5.33 16.64
C ASP A 23 -11.75 -4.06 16.78
N GLN A 24 -11.71 -3.48 17.99
CA GLN A 24 -10.85 -2.34 18.29
C GLN A 24 -9.37 -2.70 18.06
N VAL A 25 -8.92 -3.85 18.57
CA VAL A 25 -7.53 -4.32 18.38
C VAL A 25 -7.18 -4.56 16.91
N ALA A 26 -8.17 -4.92 16.08
CA ALA A 26 -7.98 -5.13 14.65
C ALA A 26 -7.96 -3.81 13.85
N LEU A 27 -8.83 -2.85 14.22
CA LEU A 27 -8.98 -1.56 13.54
C LEU A 27 -7.99 -0.51 14.01
N TYR A 28 -7.43 -0.63 15.23
CA TYR A 28 -6.54 0.37 15.79
C TYR A 28 -5.24 0.48 14.98
N SER A 29 -5.07 1.64 14.34
CA SER A 29 -3.84 2.05 13.68
C SER A 29 -2.97 2.78 14.68
N SER A 30 -1.84 2.16 15.04
CA SER A 30 -0.82 2.81 15.89
C SER A 30 -0.27 4.09 15.24
N TYR A 31 -0.21 4.11 13.91
CA TYR A 31 0.26 5.27 13.14
C TYR A 31 -0.69 6.47 13.26
N LYS A 32 -2.01 6.24 13.23
CA LYS A 32 -3.03 7.31 13.36
C LYS A 32 -3.55 7.53 14.79
N GLY A 33 -3.17 6.66 15.72
CA GLY A 33 -3.61 6.70 17.13
C GLY A 33 -5.12 6.51 17.30
N ARG A 34 -5.79 5.82 16.36
CA ARG A 34 -7.25 5.65 16.34
C ARG A 34 -7.67 4.44 15.52
N ASP A 35 -8.94 4.07 15.63
CA ASP A 35 -9.55 3.01 14.83
C ASP A 35 -9.72 3.48 13.37
N THR A 36 -9.12 2.75 12.43
CA THR A 36 -9.15 3.05 10.99
C THR A 36 -9.45 1.81 10.17
N VAL A 37 -9.86 2.04 8.93
CA VAL A 37 -9.74 1.06 7.85
C VAL A 37 -8.72 1.58 6.84
N LYS A 38 -8.00 0.66 6.21
CA LYS A 38 -6.91 0.92 5.28
C LYS A 38 -7.22 0.32 3.92
N GLY A 39 -6.89 1.02 2.84
CA GLY A 39 -6.98 0.51 1.46
C GLY A 39 -5.75 0.89 0.66
N LEU A 40 -5.51 0.19 -0.44
CA LEU A 40 -4.46 0.48 -1.41
C LEU A 40 -5.06 1.19 -2.61
N ALA A 41 -4.40 2.24 -3.08
CA ALA A 41 -4.69 2.89 -4.35
C ALA A 41 -3.44 2.88 -5.23
N ALA A 42 -3.66 2.75 -6.54
CA ALA A 42 -2.63 2.97 -7.55
C ALA A 42 -3.07 4.09 -8.49
N ALA A 43 -2.11 4.93 -8.88
CA ALA A 43 -2.32 5.99 -9.86
C ALA A 43 -1.16 6.05 -10.83
N THR A 44 -1.41 6.44 -12.08
CA THR A 44 -0.35 6.72 -13.04
C THR A 44 0.47 7.94 -12.59
N GLY A 45 1.66 8.12 -13.19
CA GLY A 45 2.46 9.34 -12.99
C GLY A 45 1.75 10.65 -13.36
N HIS A 46 0.62 10.58 -14.06
CA HIS A 46 -0.23 11.72 -14.43
C HIS A 46 -1.45 11.90 -13.52
N GLY A 47 -1.59 11.10 -12.46
CA GLY A 47 -2.65 11.23 -11.46
C GLY A 47 -3.96 10.53 -11.80
N VAL A 48 -3.98 9.66 -12.80
CA VAL A 48 -5.17 8.84 -13.12
C VAL A 48 -5.17 7.61 -12.21
N LEU A 49 -6.23 7.40 -11.43
CA LEU A 49 -6.41 6.19 -10.63
C LEU A 49 -6.59 4.98 -11.54
N THR A 50 -5.83 3.92 -11.28
CA THR A 50 -5.82 2.69 -12.08
C THR A 50 -6.24 1.46 -11.29
N PHE A 51 -6.08 1.50 -9.96
CA PHE A 51 -6.47 0.41 -9.07
C PHE A 51 -6.94 0.96 -7.71
N MET A 52 -7.93 0.28 -7.12
CA MET A 52 -8.36 0.51 -5.75
C MET A 52 -8.74 -0.82 -5.11
N SER A 53 -8.18 -1.11 -3.93
CA SER A 53 -8.48 -2.35 -3.22
C SER A 53 -9.79 -2.29 -2.44
N PRO A 54 -10.33 -3.45 -2.03
CA PRO A 54 -11.20 -3.52 -0.87
C PRO A 54 -10.54 -2.92 0.39
N LEU A 55 -11.36 -2.59 1.39
CA LEU A 55 -10.87 -2.08 2.67
C LEU A 55 -10.47 -3.20 3.63
N PHE A 56 -9.41 -2.96 4.38
CA PHE A 56 -8.85 -3.84 5.39
C PHE A 56 -8.87 -3.15 6.76
N CYS A 57 -8.74 -3.92 7.84
CA CYS A 57 -8.63 -3.32 9.17
C CYS A 57 -7.32 -2.50 9.27
N GLY A 58 -7.36 -1.34 9.94
CA GLY A 58 -6.28 -0.36 9.98
C GLY A 58 -4.91 -0.89 10.42
N ARG A 59 -4.90 -1.96 11.23
CA ARG A 59 -3.66 -2.61 11.69
C ARG A 59 -2.93 -3.44 10.62
N LYS A 60 -3.58 -3.77 9.50
CA LYS A 60 -2.96 -4.58 8.45
C LYS A 60 -1.79 -3.83 7.80
N SER A 61 -0.69 -4.55 7.57
CA SER A 61 0.50 -3.98 6.92
C SER A 61 0.27 -3.79 5.42
N ASP A 62 1.00 -2.85 4.83
CA ASP A 62 0.89 -2.54 3.40
C ASP A 62 1.23 -3.75 2.53
N LYS A 63 2.26 -4.53 2.91
CA LYS A 63 2.57 -5.84 2.30
C LYS A 63 1.37 -6.78 2.32
N HIS A 64 0.69 -6.93 3.46
CA HIS A 64 -0.48 -7.81 3.55
C HIS A 64 -1.60 -7.36 2.62
N ILE A 65 -1.85 -6.06 2.53
CA ILE A 65 -2.88 -5.49 1.66
C ILE A 65 -2.53 -5.75 0.20
N VAL A 66 -1.29 -5.53 -0.23
CA VAL A 66 -0.86 -5.83 -1.62
C VAL A 66 -1.11 -7.30 -1.97
N LEU A 67 -0.71 -8.22 -1.08
CA LEU A 67 -0.86 -9.66 -1.30
C LEU A 67 -2.31 -10.15 -1.36
N GLN A 68 -3.26 -9.41 -0.78
CA GLN A 68 -4.66 -9.85 -0.63
C GLN A 68 -5.66 -8.99 -1.41
N SER A 69 -5.24 -7.84 -1.92
CA SER A 69 -6.10 -6.88 -2.62
C SER A 69 -6.40 -7.25 -4.07
N GLY A 70 -5.61 -8.16 -4.66
CA GLY A 70 -5.61 -8.42 -6.10
C GLY A 70 -4.73 -7.46 -6.90
N TYR A 71 -4.03 -6.52 -6.24
CA TYR A 71 -3.13 -5.58 -6.93
C TYR A 71 -2.05 -6.28 -7.76
N LEU A 72 -1.50 -7.38 -7.25
CA LEU A 72 -0.46 -8.10 -7.98
C LEU A 72 -0.98 -8.68 -9.32
N ASP A 73 -2.28 -8.94 -9.45
CA ASP A 73 -2.84 -9.45 -10.71
C ASP A 73 -3.14 -8.32 -11.72
N HIS A 74 -3.10 -7.06 -11.26
CA HIS A 74 -3.16 -5.85 -12.09
C HIS A 74 -1.79 -5.53 -12.73
N ILE A 75 -0.70 -6.01 -12.13
CA ILE A 75 0.67 -5.75 -12.61
C ILE A 75 0.97 -6.44 -13.93
N GLN A 76 1.58 -5.69 -14.84
CA GLN A 76 2.07 -6.16 -16.12
C GLN A 76 3.60 -6.30 -16.12
N ARG A 77 4.10 -7.20 -16.98
CA ARG A 77 5.53 -7.37 -17.18
C ARG A 77 6.13 -6.07 -17.73
N GLY A 78 7.18 -5.59 -17.08
CA GLY A 78 7.87 -4.35 -17.44
C GLY A 78 7.43 -3.14 -16.62
N ASP A 79 6.39 -3.26 -15.79
CA ASP A 79 5.91 -2.14 -14.99
C ASP A 79 6.97 -1.64 -14.01
N LEU A 80 7.08 -0.32 -13.94
CA LEU A 80 7.86 0.38 -12.94
C LEU A 80 6.90 1.01 -11.94
N VAL A 81 6.89 0.48 -10.72
CA VAL A 81 5.98 0.92 -9.66
C VAL A 81 6.75 1.68 -8.60
N LEU A 82 6.34 2.91 -8.32
CA LEU A 82 6.89 3.71 -7.22
C LEU A 82 6.08 3.47 -5.96
N ALA A 83 6.76 3.18 -4.85
CA ALA A 83 6.13 3.05 -3.55
C ALA A 83 7.04 3.55 -2.43
N ASP A 84 6.45 3.72 -1.26
CA ASP A 84 7.20 3.99 -0.04
C ASP A 84 8.00 2.78 0.44
N ARG A 85 9.04 3.01 1.26
CA ARG A 85 9.89 1.93 1.80
C ARG A 85 9.15 0.88 2.62
N GLY A 86 7.95 1.19 3.13
CA GLY A 86 7.12 0.24 3.85
C GLY A 86 6.59 -0.91 2.98
N PHE A 87 6.63 -0.76 1.65
CA PHE A 87 6.19 -1.77 0.70
C PHE A 87 7.27 -2.83 0.46
N LEU A 88 7.34 -3.80 1.36
CA LEU A 88 8.26 -4.94 1.27
C LEU A 88 7.74 -6.01 0.29
N ILE A 89 7.57 -5.64 -0.98
CA ILE A 89 6.95 -6.49 -2.03
C ILE A 89 7.85 -6.71 -3.27
N GLU A 90 9.15 -6.45 -3.15
CA GLU A 90 10.09 -6.49 -4.28
C GLU A 90 10.13 -7.87 -4.97
N GLU A 91 10.13 -8.95 -4.19
CA GLU A 91 10.14 -10.33 -4.71
C GLU A 91 8.85 -10.65 -5.46
N GLU A 92 7.70 -10.28 -4.90
CA GLU A 92 6.38 -10.55 -5.49
C GLU A 92 6.16 -9.79 -6.80
N MET A 93 6.73 -8.58 -6.90
CA MET A 93 6.79 -7.78 -8.13
C MET A 93 7.75 -8.38 -9.16
N ALA A 94 8.93 -8.81 -8.72
CA ALA A 94 9.94 -9.40 -9.60
C ALA A 94 9.46 -10.72 -10.26
N ILE A 95 8.71 -11.55 -9.52
CA ILE A 95 8.09 -12.77 -10.06
C ILE A 95 7.16 -12.46 -11.26
N ARG A 96 6.53 -11.28 -11.27
CA ARG A 96 5.66 -10.81 -12.36
C ARG A 96 6.42 -10.04 -13.44
N GLY A 97 7.74 -9.93 -13.31
CA GLY A 97 8.60 -9.19 -14.24
C GLY A 97 8.40 -7.67 -14.14
N ALA A 98 7.91 -7.17 -13.01
CA ALA A 98 7.81 -5.75 -12.70
C ALA A 98 8.90 -5.35 -11.70
N LYS A 99 9.10 -4.04 -11.53
CA LYS A 99 10.12 -3.48 -10.64
C LYS A 99 9.50 -2.49 -9.68
N LEU A 100 9.71 -2.73 -8.39
CA LEU A 100 9.44 -1.75 -7.35
C LEU A 100 10.60 -0.75 -7.28
N VAL A 101 10.27 0.54 -7.21
CA VAL A 101 11.22 1.63 -7.03
C VAL A 101 10.84 2.39 -5.78
N THR A 102 11.86 2.73 -5.01
CA THR A 102 11.70 3.57 -3.83
C THR A 102 12.47 4.87 -4.02
N PRO A 103 11.87 6.05 -3.75
CA PRO A 103 12.53 7.33 -3.94
C PRO A 103 13.90 7.42 -3.26
N ALA A 104 14.90 8.01 -3.93
CA ALA A 104 16.29 8.00 -3.47
C ALA A 104 16.52 8.69 -2.12
N PHE A 105 15.75 9.74 -1.80
CA PHE A 105 15.85 10.47 -0.53
C PHE A 105 15.43 9.62 0.68
N MET A 106 14.71 8.54 0.44
CA MET A 106 14.29 7.63 1.49
C MET A 106 15.40 6.66 1.90
N LYS A 107 16.44 6.37 1.10
CA LYS A 107 17.40 5.28 1.37
C LYS A 107 18.12 5.32 2.75
N ASN A 108 18.25 6.49 3.39
CA ASN A 108 19.02 6.65 4.64
C ASN A 108 18.20 7.08 5.87
N GLN A 109 16.86 7.11 5.79
CA GLN A 109 16.04 7.55 6.93
C GLN A 109 15.53 6.38 7.77
N LYS A 110 15.28 6.53 9.07
CA LYS A 110 14.52 5.49 9.79
C LYS A 110 13.10 5.44 9.25
N GLN A 111 12.54 4.23 9.17
CA GLN A 111 11.11 4.06 8.95
C GLN A 111 10.41 4.48 10.25
N PHE A 112 9.42 5.37 10.15
CA PHE A 112 8.60 5.81 11.28
C PHE A 112 7.48 4.81 11.55
#